data_AF-A0A7C9A394-F1
#
_entry.id   AF-A0A7C9A394-F1
#
_cell.length_a   1.000
_cell.length_b   1.000
_cell.length_c   1.000
_cell.angle_alpha   90.00
_cell.angle_beta   90.00
_cell.angle_gamma   90.00
#
_symmetry.space_group_name_H-M   'P 1'
#
loop_
_entity.id
_entity.type
_entity.pdbx_description
1 polymer ?
#
loop_
_entity_poly.entity_id
_entity_poly.type
_entity_poly.pdbx_seq_one_letter_code
_entity_poly.pdbx_strand_id
1 'polypeptide(L)'
;TDREQAEYILDLQKQLTLLGSEARKDSNGVLTDHEPIPSVNQVDKLRSQLDDAVAGECPFCGELMIREISMAFILPTEEQEVNSWRIKPLNPINQRSLSLSL
;
A
#
# COMPACT_ATOMS: atom_id res chain seq x y z
N THR A 1 18.68 9.00 13.02
CA THR A 1 18.59 9.57 11.66
C THR A 1 19.92 10.16 11.28
N ASP A 2 20.47 9.75 10.15
CA ASP A 2 21.71 10.30 9.60
C ASP A 2 21.41 11.66 8.94
N ARG A 3 22.24 12.67 9.18
CA ARG A 3 22.02 14.04 8.70
C ARG A 3 21.94 14.08 7.17
N GLU A 4 22.74 13.26 6.50
CA GLU A 4 22.82 13.19 5.04
C GLU A 4 21.52 12.62 4.42
N GLN A 5 20.89 11.65 5.11
CA GLN A 5 19.59 11.08 4.71
C GLN A 5 18.47 12.12 4.82
N ALA A 6 18.42 12.86 5.92
CA ALA A 6 17.43 13.91 6.12
C ALA A 6 17.55 15.02 5.06
N GLU A 7 18.76 15.43 4.70
CA GLU A 7 19.01 16.41 3.64
C GLU A 7 18.58 15.89 2.26
N TYR A 8 18.83 14.61 1.98
CA TYR A 8 18.41 13.95 0.74
C TYR A 8 16.89 13.87 0.59
N ILE A 9 16.17 13.49 1.65
CA ILE A 9 14.69 13.47 1.66
C ILE A 9 14.11 14.85 1.39
N LEU A 10 14.67 15.89 2.03
CA LEU A 10 14.24 17.28 1.81
C LEU A 10 14.48 17.73 0.37
N ASP A 11 15.59 17.33 -0.25
CA ASP A 11 15.87 17.67 -1.65
C ASP A 11 14.88 16.99 -2.61
N LEU A 12 14.56 15.70 -2.40
CA LEU A 12 13.55 14.98 -3.19
C LEU A 12 12.16 15.63 -3.09
N GLN A 13 11.76 16.05 -1.89
CA GLN A 13 10.50 16.78 -1.67
C GLN A 13 10.48 18.13 -2.40
N LYS A 14 11.62 18.85 -2.39
CA LYS A 14 11.76 20.12 -3.11
C LYS A 14 11.64 19.92 -4.62
N GLN A 15 12.29 18.90 -5.19
CA GLN A 15 12.20 18.59 -6.61
C GLN A 15 10.75 18.30 -7.02
N LEU A 16 10.02 17.46 -6.27
CA LEU A 16 8.60 17.19 -6.52
C LEU A 16 7.72 18.45 -6.44
N THR A 17 8.00 19.34 -5.50
CA THR A 17 7.26 20.60 -5.34
C THR A 17 7.46 21.53 -6.54
N LEU A 18 8.70 21.62 -7.05
CA LEU A 18 9.01 22.42 -8.24
C LEU A 18 8.32 21.84 -9.48
N LEU A 19 8.43 20.54 -9.74
CA LEU A 19 7.76 19.88 -10.87
C LEU A 19 6.22 19.97 -10.79
N GLY A 20 5.64 19.89 -9.58
CA GLY A 20 4.20 20.04 -9.36
C GLY A 20 3.68 21.47 -9.55
N SER A 21 4.56 22.48 -9.44
CA SER A 21 4.21 23.88 -9.69
C SER A 21 4.16 24.21 -11.19
N GLU A 22 4.95 23.52 -12.01
CA GLU A 22 4.95 23.67 -13.47
C GLU A 22 3.66 23.10 -14.09
N ALA A 23 3.15 21.98 -13.59
CA ALA A 23 1.90 21.37 -14.07
C ALA A 23 0.64 22.26 -13.86
N ARG A 24 0.69 23.20 -12.91
CA ARG A 24 -0.45 24.12 -12.63
C ARG A 24 -0.41 25.41 -13.47
N LYS A 25 0.69 25.70 -14.15
CA LYS A 25 0.86 26.97 -14.88
C LYS A 25 0.25 26.96 -16.28
N ASP A 26 0.05 25.78 -16.88
CA ASP A 26 -0.39 25.65 -18.28
C ASP A 26 -1.79 25.02 -18.45
N SER A 27 -2.64 25.05 -17.42
CA SER A 27 -4.02 24.55 -17.53
C SER A 27 -4.96 25.53 -18.26
N ASN A 28 -4.65 25.84 -19.53
CA ASN A 28 -5.62 26.27 -20.54
C ASN A 28 -5.75 25.12 -21.54
N GLY A 29 -6.88 24.42 -21.48
CA GLY A 29 -7.04 23.07 -21.99
C GLY A 29 -6.93 22.88 -23.50
N VAL A 30 -6.37 21.75 -23.90
CA VAL A 30 -6.80 20.91 -25.03
C VAL A 30 -6.44 19.47 -24.66
N LEU A 31 -7.44 18.57 -24.68
CA LEU A 31 -7.22 17.13 -24.63
C LEU A 31 -6.83 16.66 -26.02
N THR A 32 -5.56 16.29 -26.20
CA THR A 32 -5.15 15.41 -27.30
C THR A 32 -4.51 14.17 -26.70
N ASP A 33 -5.20 13.05 -26.88
CA ASP A 33 -4.67 11.70 -26.69
C ASP A 33 -3.40 11.52 -27.53
N HIS A 34 -2.49 10.68 -27.01
CA HIS A 34 -1.34 10.07 -27.71
C HIS A 34 0.05 10.73 -27.60
N GLU A 35 0.66 10.67 -26.40
CA GLU A 35 2.12 10.42 -26.26
C GLU A 35 2.41 9.88 -24.85
N PRO A 36 3.27 8.86 -24.63
CA PRO A 36 3.68 8.49 -23.28
C PRO A 36 4.61 9.60 -22.76
N ILE A 37 4.01 10.59 -22.11
CA ILE A 37 4.70 11.77 -21.59
C ILE A 37 5.81 11.29 -20.62
N PRO A 38 7.11 11.43 -20.97
CA PRO A 38 8.20 10.95 -20.12
C PRO A 38 8.28 11.70 -18.78
N SER A 39 7.59 12.84 -18.63
CA SER A 39 7.52 13.59 -17.38
C SER A 39 6.71 12.88 -16.29
N VAL A 40 5.66 12.14 -16.65
CA VAL A 40 4.87 11.36 -15.67
C VAL A 40 5.77 10.30 -15.02
N ASN A 41 6.59 9.64 -15.84
CA ASN A 41 7.58 8.67 -15.37
C ASN A 41 8.65 9.29 -14.45
N GLN A 42 9.04 10.55 -14.67
CA GLN A 42 10.07 11.20 -13.85
C GLN A 42 9.54 11.64 -12.48
N VAL A 43 8.31 12.15 -12.42
CA VAL A 43 7.65 12.48 -11.15
C VAL A 43 7.39 11.22 -10.35
N ASP A 44 6.92 10.15 -10.98
CA ASP A 44 6.67 8.87 -10.30
C ASP A 44 7.96 8.22 -9.81
N LYS A 45 9.06 8.34 -10.56
CA LYS A 45 10.39 7.93 -10.09
C LYS A 45 10.84 8.72 -8.86
N LEU A 46 10.63 10.04 -8.83
CA LEU A 46 10.97 10.86 -7.67
C LEU A 46 10.10 10.53 -6.45
N ARG A 47 8.81 10.23 -6.66
CA ARG A 47 7.90 9.73 -5.60
C ARG A 47 8.38 8.39 -5.05
N SER A 48 8.72 7.46 -5.94
CA SER A 48 9.27 6.15 -5.57
C SER A 48 10.54 6.29 -4.72
N GLN A 49 11.47 7.16 -5.12
CA GLN A 49 12.71 7.41 -4.37
C GLN A 49 12.46 8.05 -3.00
N LEU A 50 11.47 8.94 -2.91
CA LEU A 50 11.08 9.57 -1.66
C LEU A 50 10.46 8.55 -0.70
N ASP A 51 9.55 7.71 -1.19
CA ASP A 51 8.91 6.65 -0.40
C ASP A 51 9.94 5.65 0.12
N ASP A 52 10.89 5.21 -0.71
CA ASP A 52 11.97 4.31 -0.29
C ASP A 52 12.87 4.94 0.78
N ALA A 53 13.23 6.22 0.63
CA ALA A 53 14.06 6.93 1.60
C ALA A 53 13.35 7.13 2.94
N VAL A 54 12.08 7.53 2.91
CA VAL A 54 11.24 7.71 4.11
C VAL A 54 10.96 6.37 4.80
N ALA A 55 10.70 5.30 4.04
CA ALA A 55 10.58 3.96 4.59
C ALA A 55 11.88 3.54 5.29
N GLY A 56 13.03 3.81 4.69
CA GLY A 56 14.35 3.53 5.29
C GLY A 56 14.61 4.25 6.62
N GLU A 57 13.95 5.39 6.88
CA GLU A 57 14.03 6.10 8.17
C GLU A 57 13.05 5.58 9.23
N CYS A 58 12.03 4.82 8.84
CA CYS A 58 11.03 4.35 9.78
C CYS A 58 11.63 3.29 10.72
N PRO A 59 11.81 3.59 12.02
CA PRO A 59 12.42 2.63 12.95
C PRO A 59 11.55 1.40 13.21
N PHE A 60 10.33 1.36 12.67
CA PHE A 60 9.38 0.28 12.86
C PHE A 60 8.91 -0.37 11.56
N CYS A 61 9.30 0.13 10.38
CA CYS A 61 8.85 -0.46 9.12
C CYS A 61 9.41 -1.88 9.00
N GLY A 62 8.53 -2.87 8.86
CA GLY A 62 8.93 -4.27 8.82
C GLY A 62 9.40 -4.87 10.17
N GLU A 63 9.66 -4.08 11.22
CA GLU A 63 10.06 -4.64 12.52
C GLU A 63 8.83 -5.03 13.37
N LEU A 64 7.74 -4.27 13.27
CA LEU A 64 6.41 -4.67 13.72
C LEU A 64 5.77 -5.65 12.72
N MET A 65 6.50 -6.69 12.33
CA MET A 65 5.89 -7.86 11.68
C MET A 65 5.34 -8.77 12.77
N ILE A 66 4.03 -9.04 12.72
CA ILE A 66 3.44 -10.10 13.52
C ILE A 66 4.09 -11.41 13.09
N ARG A 67 4.99 -11.95 13.93
CA ARG A 67 5.74 -13.19 13.63
C ARG A 67 4.82 -14.41 13.56
N GLU A 68 3.86 -14.47 14.47
CA GLU A 68 2.80 -15.48 14.49
C GLU A 68 1.59 -14.92 15.25
N ILE A 69 0.39 -15.39 14.89
CA ILE A 69 -0.83 -15.17 15.66
C ILE A 69 -1.16 -16.51 16.32
N SER A 70 -0.64 -16.72 17.53
CA SER A 70 -0.90 -17.94 18.30
C SER A 70 -2.31 -17.97 18.88
N MET A 71 -2.95 -16.81 19.01
CA MET A 71 -4.32 -16.66 19.50
C MET A 71 -5.02 -15.56 18.75
N ALA A 72 -6.29 -15.77 18.42
CA ALA A 72 -7.09 -14.76 17.76
C ALA A 72 -7.25 -13.53 18.66
N PHE A 73 -7.15 -12.33 18.07
CA PHE A 73 -7.39 -11.06 18.74
C PHE A 73 -8.90 -10.83 18.89
N ILE A 74 -9.54 -11.64 19.73
CA ILE A 74 -10.98 -11.62 19.99
C ILE A 74 -11.19 -11.15 21.42
N LEU A 75 -11.97 -10.09 21.59
CA LEU A 75 -12.42 -9.65 22.91
C LEU A 75 -13.56 -10.55 23.42
N PRO A 76 -13.72 -10.71 24.74
CA PRO A 76 -14.85 -11.47 25.30
C PRO A 76 -16.21 -10.98 24.84
N THR A 77 -16.34 -9.68 24.55
CA THR A 77 -17.57 -9.06 24.05
C THR A 77 -17.92 -9.46 22.61
N GLU A 78 -16.97 -10.03 21.86
CA GLU A 78 -17.12 -10.41 20.46
C GLU A 78 -17.44 -11.92 20.29
N GLU A 79 -17.66 -12.64 21.40
CA GLU A 79 -17.89 -14.09 21.39
C GLU A 79 -19.07 -14.51 20.50
N GLN A 80 -20.14 -13.72 20.50
CA GLN A 80 -21.33 -14.00 19.70
C GLN A 80 -21.01 -13.94 18.20
N GLU A 81 -20.30 -12.90 17.76
CA GLU A 81 -19.90 -12.73 16.37
C GLU A 81 -19.03 -13.90 15.94
N VAL A 82 -17.99 -14.23 16.72
CA VAL A 82 -17.07 -15.35 16.44
C VAL A 82 -17.79 -16.68 16.30
N ASN A 83 -18.79 -16.93 17.13
CA ASN A 83 -19.60 -18.14 17.05
C ASN A 83 -20.47 -18.20 15.79
N SER A 84 -20.88 -17.05 15.23
CA SER A 84 -21.64 -16.98 13.98
C SER A 84 -20.80 -17.38 12.75
N TRP A 85 -19.50 -17.09 12.76
CA TRP A 85 -18.57 -17.42 11.68
C TRP A 85 -17.99 -18.83 11.77
N ARG A 86 -18.34 -19.62 12.80
CA ARG A 86 -17.83 -20.99 12.94
C ARG A 86 -18.29 -21.86 11.77
N ILE A 87 -17.32 -22.34 10.99
CA ILE A 87 -17.55 -23.36 9.97
C ILE A 87 -17.95 -24.65 10.69
N LYS A 88 -19.25 -24.97 10.66
CA LYS A 88 -19.73 -26.25 11.17
C LYS A 88 -19.24 -27.35 10.24
N PRO A 89 -18.57 -28.41 10.73
CA PRO A 89 -18.27 -29.55 9.90
C PRO A 89 -19.60 -30.10 9.39
N LEU A 90 -19.79 -30.04 8.07
CA LEU A 90 -20.88 -30.72 7.41
C LEU A 90 -20.69 -32.21 7.72
N ASN A 91 -21.70 -32.82 8.33
CA ASN A 91 -21.73 -34.24 8.63
C ASN A 91 -21.15 -35.05 7.45
N PRO A 92 -20.14 -35.92 7.65
CA PRO A 92 -19.43 -36.60 6.56
C PRO A 92 -20.30 -37.58 5.77
N ILE A 93 -21.56 -37.76 6.17
CA ILE A 93 -22.50 -38.71 5.54
C ILE A 93 -23.17 -38.12 4.29
N ASN A 94 -23.07 -36.82 3.99
CA ASN A 94 -23.79 -36.23 2.84
C ASN A 94 -23.04 -35.13 2.06
N GLN A 95 -21.73 -35.28 1.88
CA GLN A 95 -20.95 -34.40 1.01
C GLN A 95 -21.08 -34.88 -0.45
N ARG A 96 -22.10 -34.40 -1.17
CA ARG A 96 -22.13 -34.49 -2.63
C ARG A 96 -20.98 -33.62 -3.17
N SER A 97 -19.94 -34.26 -3.70
CA SER A 97 -18.83 -33.57 -4.35
C SER A 97 -19.37 -32.73 -5.50
N LEU A 98 -19.29 -31.40 -5.39
CA LEU A 98 -19.48 -30.52 -6.54
C LEU A 98 -18.15 -30.54 -7.33
N SER A 99 -18.10 -31.39 -8.35
CA SER A 99 -17.03 -31.34 -9.35
C SER A 99 -17.15 -30.04 -10.12
N LEU A 100 -16.21 -29.11 -9.90
CA LEU A 100 -15.98 -28.00 -10.82
C LEU A 100 -15.28 -28.58 -12.06
N SER A 101 -16.06 -28.81 -13.11
CA SER A 101 -15.54 -29.07 -14.45
C SER A 101 -14.86 -27.80 -14.96
N LEU A 102 -13.57 -27.91 -15.29
CA LEU A 102 -12.81 -26.91 -16.03
C LEU A 102 -13.13 -27.01 -17.53
#